data_AF-A0A7S2NAJ1-F1
#
_entry.id   AF-A0A7S2NAJ1-F1
#
_cell.length_a   1.000
_cell.length_b   1.000
_cell.length_c   1.000
_cell.angle_alpha   90.00
_cell.angle_beta   90.00
_cell.angle_gamma   90.00
#
_symmetry.space_group_name_H-M   'P 1'
#
loop_
_entity.id
_entity.type
_entity.pdbx_description
1 polymer ?
#
loop_
_entity_poly.entity_id
_entity_poly.type
_entity_poly.pdbx_seq_one_letter_code
_entity_poly.pdbx_strand_id
1 'polypeptide(L)'
;AELAGALLEAPSFVRPAGLMCLDVLRMEAGLVRVGTDIAPGRITPVRASLVWTLDQAKMRSHLMFGWQRLFFQLAKGPKFRRVGLLLDGPGHAGCRVLSNPHRQPIGEITSSAWSPALQSRVAMAYVRPEYAKANQHMLVTVPYNLPTHKMRSKAIKHWIKCG
;
A
#
# COMPACT_ATOMS: atom_id res chain seq x y z
N ALA A 1 2.84 14.35 31.69
CA ALA A 1 2.45 15.57 30.95
C ALA A 1 3.66 16.50 30.72
N GLU A 2 4.61 16.59 31.66
CA GLU A 2 5.80 17.45 31.55
C GLU A 2 6.63 17.30 30.26
N LEU A 3 6.96 16.08 29.84
CA LEU A 3 7.83 15.88 28.67
C LEU A 3 7.23 16.44 27.37
N ALA A 4 5.92 16.25 27.15
CA ALA A 4 5.26 16.75 25.95
C ALA A 4 5.22 18.28 25.93
N GLY A 5 5.01 18.91 27.10
CA GLY A 5 5.11 20.37 27.25
C GLY A 5 6.52 20.86 26.93
N ALA A 6 7.54 20.27 27.53
CA ALA A 6 8.94 20.62 27.31
C ALA A 6 9.37 20.50 25.83
N LEU A 7 8.85 19.50 25.10
CA LEU A 7 9.12 19.34 23.66
C LEU A 7 8.43 20.40 22.79
N LEU A 8 7.27 20.90 23.21
CA LEU A 8 6.54 21.96 22.51
C LEU A 8 7.11 23.36 22.81
N GLU A 9 7.73 23.53 23.99
CA GLU A 9 8.47 24.74 24.37
C GLU A 9 9.86 24.83 23.71
N ALA A 10 10.36 23.70 23.21
CA ALA A 10 11.61 23.61 22.45
C ALA A 10 11.46 24.32 21.06
N PRO A 11 12.50 24.37 20.20
CA PRO A 11 12.55 25.30 19.06
C PRO A 11 11.38 25.16 18.06
N SER A 12 11.14 26.25 17.32
CA SER A 12 9.95 26.54 16.48
C SER A 12 9.62 25.55 15.36
N PHE A 13 10.44 24.51 15.17
CA PHE A 13 10.24 23.47 14.17
C PHE A 13 9.44 22.26 14.69
N VAL A 14 9.20 22.14 16.00
CA VAL A 14 8.35 21.08 16.55
C VAL A 14 6.88 21.49 16.45
N ARG A 15 6.05 20.59 15.89
CA ARG A 15 4.60 20.78 15.80
C ARG A 15 3.87 19.47 16.09
N PRO A 16 2.72 19.52 16.77
CA PRO A 16 1.90 18.33 16.97
C PRO A 16 1.38 17.82 15.62
N ALA A 17 1.43 16.51 15.43
CA ALA A 17 0.90 15.83 14.26
C ALA A 17 -0.11 14.76 14.71
N GLY A 18 -1.27 14.73 14.04
CA GLY A 18 -2.32 13.77 14.35
C GLY A 18 -2.10 12.40 13.71
N LEU A 19 -2.97 11.44 14.07
CA LEU A 19 -2.93 10.07 13.56
C LEU A 19 -3.00 9.98 12.02
N MET A 20 -3.78 10.85 11.38
CA MET A 20 -3.91 10.87 9.92
C MET A 20 -2.59 11.26 9.24
N CYS A 21 -1.80 12.13 9.86
CA CYS A 21 -0.48 12.51 9.36
C CYS A 21 0.47 11.32 9.43
N LEU A 22 0.46 10.58 10.55
CA LEU A 22 1.22 9.34 10.69
C LEU A 22 0.86 8.32 9.62
N ASP A 23 -0.44 8.14 9.33
CA ASP A 23 -0.93 7.22 8.31
C ASP A 23 -0.43 7.60 6.89
N VAL A 24 -0.41 8.89 6.56
CA VAL A 24 0.14 9.38 5.28
C VAL A 24 1.64 9.13 5.21
N LEU A 25 2.39 9.57 6.21
CA LEU A 25 3.86 9.46 6.24
C LEU A 25 4.33 8.00 6.17
N ARG A 26 3.67 7.09 6.89
CA ARG A 26 4.02 5.66 6.79
C ARG A 26 3.76 5.13 5.38
N MET A 27 2.72 5.59 4.70
CA MET A 27 2.37 5.10 3.37
C MET A 27 3.34 5.62 2.32
N GLU A 28 3.74 6.89 2.43
CA GLU A 28 4.82 7.48 1.64
C GLU A 28 6.14 6.73 1.85
N ALA A 29 6.47 6.36 3.09
CA ALA A 29 7.64 5.54 3.42
C ALA A 29 7.49 4.05 3.06
N GLY A 30 6.32 3.60 2.58
CA GLY A 30 6.07 2.20 2.24
C GLY A 30 5.96 1.26 3.45
N LEU A 31 5.73 1.80 4.65
CA LEU A 31 5.57 1.07 5.91
C LEU A 31 4.13 0.57 6.11
N VAL A 32 4.03 -0.68 6.53
CA VAL A 32 2.77 -1.40 6.69
C VAL A 32 2.22 -1.28 8.10
N ARG A 33 0.89 -1.27 8.21
CA ARG A 33 0.20 -1.32 9.49
C ARG A 33 -0.34 -2.72 9.77
N VAL A 34 0.02 -3.28 10.93
CA VAL A 34 -0.53 -4.57 11.39
C VAL A 34 -2.04 -4.42 11.64
N GLY A 35 -2.81 -5.46 11.28
CA GLY A 35 -4.27 -5.46 11.33
C GLY A 35 -4.93 -4.99 10.03
N THR A 36 -4.32 -4.05 9.31
CA THR A 36 -4.85 -3.55 8.03
C THR A 36 -4.08 -4.06 6.84
N ASP A 37 -2.78 -3.74 6.75
CA ASP A 37 -1.93 -4.18 5.65
C ASP A 37 -1.37 -5.59 5.90
N ILE A 38 -1.23 -5.97 7.17
CA ILE A 38 -0.87 -7.33 7.59
C ILE A 38 -1.98 -7.88 8.47
N ALA A 39 -2.90 -8.60 7.85
CA ALA A 39 -3.90 -9.40 8.54
C ALA A 39 -3.22 -10.60 9.24
N PRO A 40 -3.33 -10.72 10.57
CA PRO A 40 -2.74 -11.83 11.33
C PRO A 40 -3.11 -13.20 10.77
N GLY A 41 -2.14 -14.12 10.71
CA GLY A 41 -2.34 -15.49 10.22
C GLY A 41 -2.56 -15.65 8.70
N ARG A 42 -2.91 -14.59 7.98
CA ARG A 42 -3.20 -14.64 6.52
C ARG A 42 -2.02 -14.19 5.67
N ILE A 43 -1.31 -13.15 6.11
CA ILE A 43 -0.26 -12.49 5.36
C ILE A 43 1.09 -12.85 5.94
N THR A 44 1.98 -13.37 5.08
CA THR A 44 3.36 -13.67 5.43
C THR A 44 4.26 -12.46 5.14
N PRO A 45 5.41 -12.34 5.84
CA PRO A 45 6.40 -11.29 5.56
C PRO A 45 6.83 -11.24 4.08
N VAL A 46 6.94 -12.39 3.41
CA VAL A 46 7.27 -12.46 1.97
C VAL A 46 6.17 -11.85 1.11
N ARG A 47 4.89 -12.10 1.42
CA ARG A 47 3.75 -11.47 0.72
C ARG A 47 3.75 -9.96 0.93
N ALA A 48 4.05 -9.53 2.16
CA ALA A 48 4.07 -8.13 2.57
C ALA A 48 5.31 -7.35 2.09
N SER A 49 6.20 -7.96 1.30
CA SER A 49 7.46 -7.35 0.85
C SER A 49 8.35 -6.91 2.03
N LEU A 50 8.31 -7.67 3.14
CA LEU A 50 9.10 -7.47 4.36
C LEU A 50 10.18 -8.55 4.55
N VAL A 51 10.70 -9.12 3.46
CA VAL A 51 11.76 -10.13 3.55
C VAL A 51 13.01 -9.57 4.27
N TRP A 52 13.25 -8.26 4.13
CA TRP A 52 14.36 -7.58 4.78
C TRP A 52 14.31 -7.58 6.32
N THR A 53 13.14 -7.83 6.92
CA THR A 53 13.00 -7.93 8.39
C THR A 53 13.27 -9.33 8.92
N LEU A 54 13.50 -10.32 8.04
CA LEU A 54 13.70 -11.71 8.43
C LEU A 54 15.17 -11.98 8.75
N ASP A 55 15.40 -12.66 9.87
CA ASP A 55 16.71 -13.18 10.23
C ASP A 55 17.05 -14.38 9.34
N GLN A 56 18.05 -14.19 8.47
CA GLN A 56 18.47 -15.23 7.52
C GLN A 56 19.14 -16.43 8.21
N ALA A 57 19.82 -16.23 9.34
CA ALA A 57 20.47 -17.31 10.06
C ALA A 57 19.43 -18.24 10.69
N LYS A 58 18.43 -17.67 11.39
CA LYS A 58 17.32 -18.45 11.95
C LYS A 58 16.48 -19.14 10.89
N MET A 59 16.32 -18.51 9.72
CA MET A 59 15.68 -19.15 8.57
C MET A 59 16.48 -20.40 8.13
N ARG A 60 17.78 -20.28 7.86
CA ARG A 60 18.62 -21.41 7.41
C ARG A 60 18.66 -22.57 8.41
N SER A 61 18.64 -22.27 9.71
CA SER A 61 18.59 -23.27 10.78
C SER A 61 17.18 -23.79 11.09
N HIS A 62 16.15 -23.39 10.32
CA HIS A 62 14.76 -23.79 10.52
C HIS A 62 14.18 -23.46 11.91
N LEU A 63 14.71 -22.43 12.57
CA LEU A 63 14.33 -22.00 13.93
C LEU A 63 13.18 -20.99 13.96
N MET A 64 12.71 -20.53 12.79
CA MET A 64 11.57 -19.61 12.69
C MET A 64 10.24 -20.35 12.59
N PHE A 65 9.23 -19.86 13.29
CA PHE A 65 7.88 -20.37 13.14
C PHE A 65 7.38 -20.21 11.70
N GLY A 66 6.86 -21.29 11.12
CA GLY A 66 6.37 -21.29 9.73
C GLY A 66 7.48 -21.20 8.67
N TRP A 67 8.74 -21.55 9.01
CA TRP A 67 9.89 -21.51 8.10
C TRP A 67 9.60 -22.20 6.76
N GLN A 68 8.94 -23.37 6.75
CA GLN A 68 8.62 -24.14 5.53
C GLN A 68 7.89 -23.30 4.48
N ARG A 69 6.86 -22.55 4.92
CA ARG A 69 6.06 -21.69 4.05
C ARG A 69 6.88 -20.50 3.56
N LEU A 70 7.74 -19.94 4.40
CA LEU A 70 8.61 -18.83 4.03
C LEU A 70 9.64 -19.27 2.99
N PHE A 71 10.31 -20.42 3.19
CA PHE A 71 11.23 -20.99 2.19
C PHE A 71 10.54 -21.23 0.85
N PHE A 72 9.36 -21.85 0.87
CA PHE A 72 8.60 -22.06 -0.35
C PHE A 72 8.28 -20.75 -1.07
N GLN A 73 7.85 -19.72 -0.33
CA GLN A 73 7.54 -18.40 -0.90
C GLN A 73 8.77 -17.63 -1.34
N LEU A 74 9.93 -17.84 -0.72
CA LEU A 74 11.19 -17.25 -1.16
C LEU A 74 11.68 -17.91 -2.46
N ALA A 75 11.53 -19.23 -2.59
CA ALA A 75 11.95 -19.97 -3.78
C ALA A 75 10.99 -19.79 -4.97
N LYS A 76 9.67 -19.91 -4.75
CA LYS A 76 8.66 -19.86 -5.84
C LYS A 76 7.95 -18.52 -5.98
N GLY A 77 8.10 -17.63 -5.00
CA GLY A 77 7.32 -16.39 -4.92
C GLY A 77 5.96 -16.58 -4.23
N PRO A 78 5.41 -15.51 -3.64
CA PRO A 78 4.07 -15.53 -3.06
C PRO A 78 2.97 -15.44 -4.12
N LYS A 79 1.77 -15.97 -3.85
CA LYS A 79 0.59 -15.80 -4.74
C LYS A 79 0.15 -14.35 -4.95
N PHE A 80 0.39 -13.50 -3.95
CA PHE A 80 0.13 -12.07 -3.99
C PHE A 80 1.28 -11.33 -3.32
N ARG A 81 1.70 -10.22 -3.90
CA ARG A 81 2.77 -9.36 -3.41
C ARG A 81 2.22 -7.97 -3.12
N ARG A 82 2.68 -7.36 -2.02
CA ARG A 82 2.36 -5.98 -1.69
C ARG A 82 3.09 -5.03 -2.61
N VAL A 83 2.35 -4.07 -3.16
CA VAL A 83 2.84 -2.96 -3.99
C VAL A 83 2.31 -1.63 -3.47
N GLY A 84 3.06 -0.57 -3.73
CA GLY A 84 2.57 0.81 -3.63
C GLY A 84 1.93 1.22 -4.94
N LEU A 85 0.84 1.98 -4.87
CA LEU A 85 0.12 2.53 -6.02
C LEU A 85 0.01 4.04 -5.85
N LEU A 86 0.21 4.75 -6.97
CA LEU A 86 -0.22 6.13 -7.12
C LEU A 86 -1.54 6.13 -7.87
N LEU A 87 -2.56 6.72 -7.28
CA LEU A 87 -3.90 6.77 -7.82
C LEU A 87 -4.16 8.17 -8.35
N ASP A 88 -4.55 8.24 -9.61
CA ASP A 88 -4.97 9.51 -10.23
C ASP A 88 -6.33 9.99 -9.66
N GLY A 89 -7.00 9.15 -8.85
CA GLY A 89 -8.20 9.52 -8.09
C GLY A 89 -8.88 8.80 -6.93
N PRO A 90 -10.22 8.89 -6.67
CA PRO A 90 -10.82 8.06 -5.64
C PRO A 90 -10.47 6.58 -5.80
N GLY A 91 -9.81 6.11 -4.75
CA GLY A 91 -9.63 4.71 -4.42
C GLY A 91 -9.46 4.65 -2.91
N HIS A 92 -10.05 3.62 -2.32
CA HIS A 92 -10.06 3.43 -0.87
C HIS A 92 -9.67 2.00 -0.52
N ALA A 93 -9.41 1.76 0.75
CA ALA A 93 -9.33 0.41 1.29
C ALA A 93 -10.55 -0.42 0.85
N GLY A 94 -10.33 -1.65 0.40
CA GLY A 94 -11.36 -2.55 -0.12
C GLY A 94 -11.65 -2.43 -1.62
N CYS A 95 -11.11 -1.42 -2.30
CA CYS A 95 -11.23 -1.31 -3.76
C CYS A 95 -10.43 -2.42 -4.44
N ARG A 96 -11.03 -3.10 -5.42
CA ARG A 96 -10.37 -4.15 -6.20
C ARG A 96 -9.41 -3.54 -7.21
N VAL A 97 -8.27 -4.18 -7.38
CA VAL A 97 -7.31 -3.89 -8.44
C VAL A 97 -7.58 -4.84 -9.60
N LEU A 98 -7.71 -4.27 -10.80
CA LEU A 98 -7.99 -4.99 -12.03
C LEU A 98 -6.82 -4.86 -13.01
N SER A 99 -6.64 -5.88 -13.85
CA SER A 99 -5.67 -5.82 -14.94
C SER A 99 -6.09 -4.77 -15.98
N ASN A 100 -5.09 -4.12 -16.57
CA ASN A 100 -5.24 -3.30 -17.76
C ASN A 100 -4.64 -4.09 -18.94
N PRO A 101 -5.34 -4.28 -20.07
CA PRO A 101 -6.67 -3.78 -20.44
C PRO A 101 -7.85 -4.72 -20.11
N HIS A 102 -7.58 -5.97 -19.73
CA HIS A 102 -8.61 -7.03 -19.66
C HIS A 102 -9.59 -6.96 -18.47
N ARG A 103 -9.40 -6.02 -17.53
CA ARG A 103 -10.28 -5.78 -16.37
C ARG A 103 -10.51 -6.98 -15.45
N GLN A 104 -9.56 -7.90 -15.38
CA GLN A 104 -9.67 -9.08 -14.52
C GLN A 104 -9.24 -8.73 -13.10
N PRO A 105 -9.88 -9.27 -12.04
CA PRO A 105 -9.47 -9.01 -10.66
C PRO A 105 -8.11 -9.64 -10.36
N ILE A 106 -7.13 -8.78 -10.07
CA ILE A 106 -5.74 -9.17 -9.79
C ILE A 106 -5.30 -8.85 -8.37
N GLY A 107 -6.10 -8.12 -7.60
CA GLY A 107 -5.74 -7.71 -6.26
C GLY A 107 -6.76 -6.84 -5.55
N GLU A 108 -6.34 -6.26 -4.43
CA GLU A 108 -7.16 -5.41 -3.57
C GLU A 108 -6.29 -4.39 -2.83
N ILE A 109 -6.83 -3.18 -2.65
CA ILE A 109 -6.23 -2.08 -1.88
C ILE A 109 -6.49 -2.30 -0.38
N THR A 110 -5.44 -2.21 0.43
CA THR A 110 -5.52 -2.34 1.90
C THR A 110 -5.56 -1.00 2.61
N SER A 111 -4.70 -0.05 2.20
CA SER A 111 -4.62 1.30 2.77
C SER A 111 -4.59 2.33 1.65
N SER A 112 -5.15 3.52 1.90
CA SER A 112 -5.09 4.65 0.98
C SER A 112 -5.13 5.98 1.73
N ALA A 113 -4.35 6.97 1.31
CA ALA A 113 -4.54 8.36 1.73
C ALA A 113 -4.05 9.34 0.66
N TRP A 114 -4.45 10.59 0.80
CA TRP A 114 -3.90 11.69 0.01
C TRP A 114 -2.51 12.06 0.53
N SER A 115 -1.51 12.05 -0.35
CA SER A 115 -0.15 12.50 -0.06
C SER A 115 0.00 13.98 -0.44
N PRO A 116 0.28 14.88 0.52
CA PRO A 116 0.59 16.27 0.23
C PRO A 116 1.90 16.42 -0.57
N ALA A 117 2.90 15.56 -0.29
CA ALA A 117 4.21 15.61 -0.93
C ALA A 117 4.16 15.24 -2.42
N LEU A 118 3.38 14.20 -2.76
CA LEU A 118 3.26 13.70 -4.13
C LEU A 118 2.08 14.30 -4.89
N GLN A 119 1.26 15.13 -4.22
CA GLN A 119 0.00 15.69 -4.76
C GLN A 119 -0.87 14.63 -5.45
N SER A 120 -0.86 13.42 -4.91
CA SER A 120 -1.53 12.25 -5.46
C SER A 120 -2.00 11.36 -4.32
N ARG A 121 -2.97 10.49 -4.60
CA ARG A 121 -3.44 9.53 -3.62
C ARG A 121 -2.51 8.31 -3.63
N VAL A 122 -1.81 8.10 -2.52
CA VAL A 122 -1.00 6.90 -2.30
C VAL A 122 -1.88 5.78 -1.77
N ALA A 123 -1.63 4.56 -2.24
CA ALA A 123 -2.31 3.37 -1.75
C ALA A 123 -1.35 2.19 -1.66
N MET A 124 -1.67 1.26 -0.77
CA MET A 124 -1.04 -0.05 -0.70
C MET A 124 -2.01 -1.11 -1.17
N ALA A 125 -1.55 -2.06 -1.96
CA ALA A 125 -2.37 -3.13 -2.48
C ALA A 125 -1.62 -4.46 -2.50
N TYR A 126 -2.36 -5.57 -2.43
CA TYR A 126 -1.83 -6.88 -2.76
C TYR A 126 -2.27 -7.26 -4.16
N VAL A 127 -1.31 -7.51 -5.05
CA VAL A 127 -1.56 -7.88 -6.45
C VAL A 127 -0.86 -9.18 -6.79
N ARG A 128 -1.31 -9.85 -7.86
CA ARG A 128 -0.59 -11.02 -8.42
C ARG A 128 0.84 -10.61 -8.82
N PRO A 129 1.86 -11.46 -8.60
CA PRO A 129 3.26 -11.13 -8.86
C PRO A 129 3.56 -10.66 -10.29
N GLU A 130 2.83 -11.20 -11.28
CA GLU A 130 2.95 -10.83 -12.70
C GLU A 130 2.73 -9.33 -12.94
N TYR A 131 1.89 -8.70 -12.10
CA TYR A 131 1.55 -7.28 -12.17
C TYR A 131 2.38 -6.45 -11.17
N ALA A 132 3.19 -7.06 -10.31
CA ALA A 132 3.92 -6.36 -9.24
C ALA A 132 5.20 -5.66 -9.73
N LYS A 133 5.32 -5.37 -11.03
CA LYS A 133 6.45 -4.65 -11.62
C LYS A 133 6.29 -3.14 -11.42
N ALA A 134 7.40 -2.44 -11.28
CA ALA A 134 7.40 -0.98 -11.22
C ALA A 134 6.80 -0.39 -12.51
N ASN A 135 6.12 0.76 -12.38
CA ASN A 135 5.50 1.49 -13.50
C ASN A 135 4.45 0.71 -14.31
N GLN A 136 3.87 -0.35 -13.74
CA GLN A 136 2.77 -1.07 -14.36
C GLN A 136 1.44 -0.34 -14.14
N HIS A 137 0.73 -0.03 -15.23
CA HIS A 137 -0.61 0.54 -15.14
C HIS A 137 -1.64 -0.53 -14.77
N MET A 138 -2.52 -0.19 -13.83
CA MET A 138 -3.61 -1.05 -13.36
C MET A 138 -4.87 -0.21 -13.20
N LEU A 139 -6.02 -0.88 -13.21
CA LEU A 139 -7.31 -0.24 -12.99
C LEU A 139 -7.76 -0.49 -11.55
N VAL A 140 -8.51 0.44 -10.98
CA VAL A 140 -9.06 0.31 -9.62
C VAL A 140 -10.57 0.50 -9.69
N THR A 141 -11.32 -0.42 -9.08
CA THR A 141 -12.77 -0.30 -8.97
C THR A 141 -13.14 0.71 -7.90
N VAL A 142 -14.07 1.60 -8.20
CA VAL A 142 -14.64 2.52 -7.22
C VAL A 142 -16.11 2.14 -7.02
N PRO A 143 -16.59 1.97 -5.77
CA PRO A 143 -17.93 1.44 -5.52
C PRO A 143 -19.06 2.44 -5.78
N TYR A 144 -18.75 3.70 -6.08
CA TYR A 144 -19.73 4.74 -6.35
C TYR A 144 -19.64 5.23 -7.79
N ASN A 145 -20.82 5.57 -8.35
CA ASN A 145 -20.90 6.25 -9.63
C ASN A 145 -20.31 7.65 -9.48
N LEU A 146 -19.15 7.86 -10.09
CA LEU A 146 -18.54 9.17 -10.16
C LEU A 146 -19.44 10.08 -11.01
N PRO A 147 -19.77 11.30 -10.56
CA PRO A 147 -20.56 12.24 -11.34
C PRO A 147 -19.71 12.78 -12.50
N THR A 148 -19.64 12.00 -13.59
CA THR A 148 -18.86 12.32 -14.78
C THR A 148 -19.28 13.66 -15.41
N HIS A 149 -20.55 14.05 -15.29
CA HIS A 149 -21.05 15.32 -15.82
C HIS A 149 -20.54 16.57 -15.09
N LYS A 150 -20.12 16.48 -13.81
CA LYS A 150 -19.59 17.62 -13.04
C LYS A 150 -18.06 17.74 -13.10
N MET A 151 -17.39 16.71 -13.61
CA MET A 151 -15.94 16.69 -13.72
C MET A 151 -15.53 17.36 -15.03
N ARG A 152 -14.52 18.23 -14.99
CA ARG A 152 -13.97 18.84 -16.21
C ARG A 152 -13.57 17.72 -17.17
N SER A 153 -14.03 17.76 -18.41
CA SER A 153 -13.77 16.72 -19.43
C SER A 153 -12.28 16.40 -19.59
N LYS A 154 -11.40 17.39 -19.39
CA LYS A 154 -9.94 17.24 -19.38
C LYS A 154 -9.44 16.39 -18.20
N ALA A 155 -10.03 16.54 -17.01
CA ALA A 155 -9.72 15.73 -15.83
C ALA A 155 -10.19 14.27 -16.02
N ILE A 156 -11.36 14.06 -16.64
CA ILE A 156 -11.88 12.73 -16.99
C ILE A 156 -10.95 12.01 -17.98
N LYS A 157 -10.45 12.72 -19.01
CA LYS A 157 -9.53 12.15 -20.02
C LYS A 157 -8.14 11.81 -19.46
N HIS A 158 -7.65 12.57 -18.48
CA HIS A 158 -6.39 12.22 -17.79
C HIS A 158 -6.55 11.00 -16.88
N TRP A 159 -7.73 10.86 -16.30
CA TRP A 159 -8.12 9.77 -15.41
C TRP A 159 -8.33 8.43 -16.10
N ILE A 160 -9.07 8.46 -17.19
CA ILE A 160 -9.28 7.31 -18.06
C ILE A 160 -8.12 7.35 -19.05
N LYS A 161 -6.87 7.19 -18.56
CA LYS A 161 -5.74 6.98 -19.47
C LYS A 161 -6.02 5.69 -20.24
N CYS A 162 -6.59 5.85 -21.44
CA CYS A 162 -6.64 4.81 -22.46
C CYS A 162 -5.19 4.55 -22.88
N GLY A 163 -4.74 3.32 -22.62
CA GLY A 163 -3.41 2.81 -22.89
C GLY A 163 -3.25 1.49 -22.18
#